data_AF-A0A918UGA2-F1
#
_entry.id   AF-A0A918UGA2-F1
#
_cell.length_a   1.000
_cell.length_b   1.000
_cell.length_c   1.000
_cell.angle_alpha   90.00
_cell.angle_beta   90.00
_cell.angle_gamma   90.00
#
_symmetry.space_group_name_H-M   'P 1'
#
loop_
_entity.id
_entity.type
_entity.pdbx_description
1 polymer ?
#
loop_
_entity_poly.entity_id
_entity_poly.type
_entity_poly.pdbx_seq_one_letter_code
_entity_poly.pdbx_strand_id
1 'polypeptide(L)'
;MDALRETEARVAQLVAQLSATPRVGERAEELVRLLMRLYGAGLDRITGMLPPDTVARLAADDLVGSLLILHDLHPCSTAERIGKALDQARHRLAMHAADLELLAVEAGDEGDVVRVLLRGERSGCPSSSVAAEEVIERAVLTAAPEIAAVRVQRPPREPDLLQILPGPPREDPATPRREARR
;
A
#
# COMPACT_ATOMS: atom_id res chain seq x y z
N MET A 1 0.06 19.55 -14.33
CA MET A 1 0.70 18.21 -14.41
C MET A 1 1.87 18.22 -15.38
N ASP A 2 1.73 18.73 -16.60
CA ASP A 2 2.82 18.67 -17.59
C ASP A 2 4.05 19.52 -17.24
N ALA A 3 3.87 20.74 -16.73
CA ALA A 3 4.99 21.58 -16.28
C ALA A 3 5.83 20.97 -15.13
N LEU A 4 5.19 20.19 -14.25
CA LEU A 4 5.89 19.49 -13.17
C LEU A 4 6.73 18.35 -13.72
N ARG A 5 6.18 17.55 -14.64
CA ARG A 5 6.91 16.49 -15.34
C ARG A 5 8.09 17.02 -16.15
N GLU A 6 7.92 18.17 -16.80
CA GLU A 6 9.03 18.86 -17.49
C GLU A 6 10.13 19.28 -16.50
N THR A 7 9.72 19.79 -15.33
CA THR A 7 10.65 20.17 -14.26
C THR A 7 11.41 18.96 -13.74
N GLU A 8 10.72 17.85 -13.44
CA GLU A 8 11.32 16.59 -13.00
C GLU A 8 12.31 16.04 -14.03
N ALA A 9 11.92 15.99 -15.31
CA ALA A 9 12.79 15.53 -16.39
C ALA A 9 14.03 16.41 -16.51
N ARG A 10 13.86 17.74 -16.35
CA ARG A 10 14.98 18.68 -16.38
C ARG A 10 15.92 18.48 -15.18
N VAL A 11 15.38 18.25 -13.99
CA VAL A 11 16.18 17.95 -12.79
C VAL A 11 16.98 16.67 -13.01
N ALA A 12 16.35 15.59 -13.47
CA ALA A 12 17.03 14.32 -13.74
C ALA A 12 18.16 14.48 -14.77
N GLN A 13 17.92 15.23 -15.84
CA GLN A 13 18.93 15.54 -16.84
C GLN A 13 20.13 16.30 -16.25
N LEU A 14 19.87 17.33 -15.43
CA LEU A 14 20.93 18.12 -14.80
C LEU A 14 21.74 17.29 -13.80
N VAL A 15 21.07 16.44 -13.00
CA VAL A 15 21.76 15.51 -12.09
C VAL A 15 22.69 14.59 -12.88
N ALA A 16 22.21 13.97 -13.96
CA ALA A 16 23.05 13.10 -14.80
C ALA A 16 24.26 13.84 -15.39
N GLN A 17 24.09 15.10 -15.81
CA GLN A 17 25.18 15.93 -16.32
C GLN A 17 26.21 16.29 -15.24
N LEU A 18 25.75 16.67 -14.04
CA LEU A 18 26.63 17.04 -12.93
C LEU A 18 27.40 15.83 -12.40
N SER A 19 26.76 14.66 -12.33
CA SER A 19 27.38 13.41 -11.88
C SER A 19 28.38 12.81 -12.88
N ALA A 20 28.44 13.31 -14.12
CA ALA A 20 29.44 12.88 -15.10
C ALA A 20 30.89 13.19 -14.68
N THR A 21 31.09 14.13 -13.75
CA THR A 21 32.39 14.43 -13.14
C THR A 21 32.31 14.28 -11.62
N PRO A 22 33.07 13.38 -10.98
CA PRO A 22 32.92 13.07 -9.55
C PRO A 22 32.92 14.30 -8.64
N ARG A 23 33.90 15.19 -8.79
CA ARG A 23 34.03 16.40 -7.97
C ARG A 23 32.86 17.39 -8.16
N VAL A 24 32.26 17.44 -9.35
CA VAL A 24 31.09 18.29 -9.62
C VAL A 24 29.84 17.67 -9.02
N GLY A 25 29.68 16.34 -9.18
CA GLY A 25 28.62 15.56 -8.56
C GLY A 25 28.60 15.73 -7.05
N GLU A 26 29.73 15.51 -6.37
CA GLU A 26 29.86 15.68 -4.91
C GLU A 26 29.43 17.08 -4.43
N ARG A 27 29.80 18.13 -5.17
CA ARG A 27 29.43 19.51 -4.84
C ARG A 27 27.97 19.81 -5.11
N ALA A 28 27.40 19.24 -6.17
CA ALA A 28 25.98 19.34 -6.46
C ALA A 28 25.14 18.64 -5.37
N GLU A 29 25.54 17.44 -4.95
CA GLU A 29 24.91 16.71 -3.85
C GLU A 29 24.99 17.48 -2.53
N GLU A 30 26.17 18.03 -2.20
CA GLU A 30 26.37 18.89 -1.03
C GLU A 30 25.42 20.09 -1.07
N LEU A 31 25.34 20.78 -2.21
CA LEU A 31 24.44 21.92 -2.41
C LEU A 31 22.97 21.53 -2.23
N VAL A 32 22.51 20.46 -2.87
CA VAL A 32 21.12 19.99 -2.75
C VAL A 32 20.81 19.64 -1.30
N ARG A 33 21.70 18.93 -0.61
CA ARG A 33 21.54 18.59 0.82
C ARG A 33 21.41 19.83 1.70
N LEU A 34 22.22 20.87 1.44
CA LEU A 34 22.16 22.13 2.17
C LEU A 34 20.86 22.90 1.88
N LEU A 35 20.42 22.94 0.61
CA LEU A 35 19.15 23.57 0.24
C LEU A 35 17.95 22.85 0.87
N MET A 36 17.92 21.52 0.83
CA MET A 36 16.86 20.73 1.48
C MET A 36 16.80 20.99 2.98
N ARG A 37 17.95 21.07 3.65
CA ARG A 37 18.01 21.43 5.07
C ARG A 37 17.51 22.86 5.33
N LEU A 38 17.93 23.82 4.50
CA LEU A 38 17.54 25.23 4.63
C LEU A 38 16.02 25.40 4.46
N TYR A 39 15.46 24.82 3.40
CA TYR A 39 14.02 24.91 3.13
C TYR A 39 13.20 24.15 4.17
N GLY A 40 13.66 22.96 4.59
CA GLY A 40 13.02 22.20 5.67
C GLY A 40 12.95 23.00 6.97
N ALA A 41 14.06 23.62 7.39
CA ALA A 41 14.08 24.47 8.58
C ALA A 41 13.17 25.72 8.45
N GLY A 42 13.08 26.28 7.24
CA GLY A 42 12.16 27.38 6.96
C GLY A 42 10.70 26.94 7.06
N LEU A 43 10.35 25.79 6.47
CA LEU A 43 9.01 25.22 6.50
C LEU A 43 8.59 24.85 7.92
N ASP A 44 9.46 24.20 8.70
CA ASP A 44 9.22 23.85 10.11
C ASP A 44 8.89 25.10 10.95
N ARG A 45 9.66 26.18 10.73
CA ARG A 45 9.40 27.44 11.39
C ARG A 45 8.08 28.08 10.97
N ILE A 46 7.70 27.98 9.69
CA ILE A 46 6.41 28.46 9.19
C ILE A 46 5.26 27.66 9.80
N THR A 47 5.32 26.32 9.75
CA THR A 47 4.27 25.46 10.30
C THR A 47 4.14 25.64 11.82
N GLY A 48 5.25 25.83 12.53
CA GLY A 48 5.26 26.15 13.96
C GLY A 48 4.65 27.50 14.33
N MET A 49 4.49 28.43 13.39
CA MET A 49 3.79 29.70 13.59
C MET A 49 2.28 29.63 13.28
N LEU A 50 1.81 28.54 12.66
CA LEU A 50 0.44 28.37 12.23
C LEU A 50 -0.37 27.56 13.26
N PRO A 51 -1.69 27.80 13.38
CA PRO A 51 -2.56 26.92 14.16
C PRO A 51 -2.57 25.49 13.59
N PRO A 52 -2.67 24.45 14.43
CA PRO A 52 -2.67 23.04 13.99
C PRO A 52 -3.70 22.73 12.89
N ASP A 53 -4.92 23.29 13.00
CA ASP A 53 -5.98 23.10 11.99
C ASP A 53 -5.60 23.69 10.62
N THR A 54 -4.81 24.77 10.62
CA THR A 54 -4.31 25.37 9.38
C THR A 54 -3.24 24.49 8.75
N VAL A 55 -2.33 23.93 9.56
CA VAL A 55 -1.33 22.96 9.09
C VAL A 55 -2.02 21.71 8.52
N ALA A 56 -3.06 21.21 9.19
CA ALA A 56 -3.86 20.09 8.70
C ALA A 56 -4.54 20.39 7.35
N ARG A 57 -5.03 21.62 7.16
CA ARG A 57 -5.59 22.06 5.86
C ARG A 57 -4.53 22.16 4.75
N LEU A 58 -3.32 22.64 5.07
CA LEU A 58 -2.21 22.65 4.13
C LEU A 58 -1.80 21.24 3.74
N ALA A 59 -1.70 20.34 4.72
CA ALA A 59 -1.35 18.94 4.50
C ALA A 59 -2.41 18.15 3.69
N ALA A 60 -3.64 18.66 3.59
CA ALA A 60 -4.69 18.06 2.79
C ALA A 60 -4.60 18.38 1.28
N ASP A 61 -3.75 19.33 0.89
CA ASP A 61 -3.39 19.54 -0.52
C ASP A 61 -2.30 18.54 -0.92
N ASP A 62 -2.48 17.80 -2.01
CA ASP A 62 -1.60 16.69 -2.38
C ASP A 62 -0.13 17.14 -2.59
N LEU A 63 0.09 18.31 -3.18
CA LEU A 63 1.42 18.83 -3.47
C LEU A 63 2.08 19.33 -2.18
N VAL A 64 1.35 20.13 -1.39
CA VAL A 64 1.87 20.69 -0.13
C VAL A 64 2.08 19.58 0.89
N GLY A 65 1.15 18.64 1.01
CA GLY A 65 1.28 17.44 1.84
C GLY A 65 2.53 16.64 1.51
N SER A 66 2.78 16.38 0.22
CA SER A 66 4.00 15.69 -0.23
C SER A 66 5.29 16.45 0.14
N LEU A 67 5.29 17.78 0.05
CA LEU A 67 6.44 18.60 0.47
C LEU A 67 6.66 18.55 1.98
N LEU A 68 5.59 18.55 2.77
CA LEU A 68 5.69 18.41 4.23
C LEU A 68 6.21 17.03 4.62
N ILE A 69 5.77 15.96 3.93
CA ILE A 69 6.29 14.60 4.14
C ILE A 69 7.79 14.54 3.85
N LEU A 70 8.24 15.13 2.73
CA LEU A 70 9.65 15.16 2.34
C LEU A 70 10.57 15.79 3.39
N HIS A 71 10.02 16.65 4.25
CA HIS A 71 10.75 17.34 5.32
C HIS A 71 10.41 16.82 6.73
N ASP A 72 9.69 15.70 6.85
CA ASP A 72 9.23 15.12 8.13
C ASP A 72 8.31 16.06 8.96
N LEU A 73 7.57 16.94 8.29
CA LEU A 73 6.70 17.97 8.90
C LEU A 73 5.21 17.68 8.77
N HIS A 74 4.84 16.52 8.22
CA HIS A 74 3.44 16.18 8.02
C HIS A 74 2.74 15.91 9.38
N PRO A 75 1.56 16.47 9.65
CA PRO A 75 0.91 16.38 10.97
C PRO A 75 0.42 14.98 11.33
N CYS A 76 0.05 14.15 10.34
CA CYS A 76 -0.24 12.73 10.54
C CYS A 76 1.02 11.90 10.29
N SER A 77 1.22 10.84 11.06
CA SER A 77 2.22 9.80 10.84
C SER A 77 1.98 9.01 9.55
N THR A 78 3.01 8.31 9.05
CA THR A 78 2.91 7.42 7.89
C THR A 78 1.80 6.39 8.03
N ALA A 79 1.69 5.73 9.19
CA ALA A 79 0.64 4.75 9.45
C ALA A 79 -0.77 5.36 9.40
N GLU A 80 -0.98 6.56 9.96
CA GLU A 80 -2.27 7.26 9.89
C GLU A 80 -2.64 7.67 8.46
N ARG A 81 -1.65 8.14 7.67
CA ARG A 81 -1.86 8.48 6.26
C ARG A 81 -2.25 7.24 5.45
N ILE A 82 -1.52 6.14 5.62
CA ILE A 82 -1.81 4.86 4.97
C ILE A 82 -3.20 4.37 5.39
N GLY A 83 -3.54 4.41 6.68
CA GLY A 83 -4.85 4.01 7.18
C GLY A 83 -6.00 4.75 6.48
N LYS A 84 -5.92 6.08 6.38
CA LYS A 84 -6.88 6.91 5.64
C LYS A 84 -6.96 6.55 4.15
N ALA A 85 -5.82 6.28 3.53
CA ALA A 85 -5.77 5.89 2.12
C ALA A 85 -6.45 4.54 1.87
N LEU A 86 -6.23 3.57 2.77
CA LEU A 86 -6.89 2.27 2.73
C LEU A 86 -8.40 2.42 2.95
N ASP A 87 -8.87 3.28 3.87
CA ASP A 87 -10.30 3.58 4.04
C ASP A 87 -10.94 4.08 2.74
N GLN A 88 -10.28 5.01 2.05
CA GLN A 88 -10.75 5.51 0.76
C GLN A 88 -10.72 4.43 -0.33
N ALA A 89 -9.73 3.55 -0.32
CA ALA A 89 -9.66 2.41 -1.24
C ALA A 89 -10.78 1.39 -0.97
N ARG A 90 -11.09 1.09 0.31
CA ARG A 90 -12.23 0.24 0.71
C ARG A 90 -13.54 0.79 0.13
N HIS A 91 -13.78 2.09 0.29
CA HIS A 91 -14.98 2.73 -0.24
C HIS A 91 -15.07 2.61 -1.76
N ARG A 92 -13.97 2.91 -2.48
CA ARG A 92 -13.91 2.82 -3.96
C ARG A 92 -14.12 1.40 -4.49
N LEU A 93 -13.61 0.40 -3.78
CA LEU A 93 -13.70 -1.01 -4.16
C LEU A 93 -14.97 -1.69 -3.60
N ALA A 94 -15.86 -0.94 -2.93
CA ALA A 94 -17.05 -1.46 -2.26
C ALA A 94 -16.73 -2.66 -1.32
N MET A 95 -15.59 -2.58 -0.63
CA MET A 95 -15.13 -3.60 0.33
C MET A 95 -15.51 -3.23 1.76
N HIS A 96 -15.68 -4.24 2.61
CA HIS A 96 -15.92 -4.03 4.04
C HIS A 96 -14.62 -3.68 4.77
N ALA A 97 -14.75 -3.11 5.97
CA ALA A 97 -13.60 -2.78 6.83
C ALA A 97 -12.67 -3.98 7.10
N ALA A 98 -13.24 -5.18 7.23
CA ALA A 98 -12.50 -6.42 7.47
C ALA A 98 -11.76 -6.96 6.23
N ASP A 99 -12.06 -6.44 5.04
CA ASP A 99 -11.52 -6.95 3.78
C ASP A 99 -10.15 -6.37 3.45
N LEU A 100 -9.78 -5.23 4.03
CA LEU A 100 -8.49 -4.59 3.80
C LEU A 100 -7.93 -4.11 5.13
N GLU A 101 -6.71 -4.48 5.48
CA GLU A 101 -6.11 -4.15 6.79
C GLU A 101 -4.61 -3.84 6.65
N LEU A 102 -4.13 -2.77 7.27
CA LEU A 102 -2.71 -2.48 7.38
C LEU A 102 -2.09 -3.42 8.43
N LEU A 103 -1.15 -4.27 8.02
CA LEU A 103 -0.46 -5.18 8.93
C LEU A 103 0.74 -4.52 9.60
N ALA A 104 1.61 -3.94 8.77
CA ALA A 104 2.85 -3.34 9.24
C ALA A 104 3.43 -2.38 8.18
N VAL A 105 4.26 -1.46 8.67
CA VAL A 105 5.24 -0.74 7.87
C VAL A 105 6.60 -1.23 8.33
N GLU A 106 7.33 -1.90 7.46
CA GLU A 106 8.63 -2.52 7.76
C GLU A 106 9.75 -1.71 7.11
N ALA A 107 10.79 -1.39 7.87
CA ALA A 107 11.99 -0.79 7.29
C ALA A 107 12.74 -1.85 6.46
N GLY A 108 13.03 -1.51 5.20
CA GLY A 108 13.80 -2.34 4.28
C GLY A 108 15.12 -1.67 3.87
N ASP A 109 16.04 -2.47 3.33
CA ASP A 109 17.36 -1.98 2.88
C ASP A 109 17.26 -0.96 1.72
N GLU A 110 16.21 -1.09 0.89
CA GLU A 110 15.92 -0.21 -0.25
C GLU A 110 14.81 0.81 0.06
N GLY A 111 14.35 0.88 1.31
CA GLY A 111 13.26 1.75 1.78
C GLY A 111 12.13 0.98 2.47
N ASP A 112 11.18 1.72 3.04
CA ASP A 112 10.09 1.16 3.83
C ASP A 112 9.07 0.41 2.95
N VAL A 113 8.60 -0.73 3.45
CA VAL A 113 7.66 -1.62 2.78
C VAL A 113 6.39 -1.73 3.59
N VAL A 114 5.25 -1.44 2.96
CA VAL A 114 3.94 -1.55 3.58
C VAL A 114 3.36 -2.93 3.32
N ARG A 115 2.96 -3.64 4.38
CA ARG A 115 2.22 -4.90 4.27
C ARG A 115 0.74 -4.66 4.51
N VAL A 116 -0.08 -5.09 3.58
CA VAL A 116 -1.55 -4.97 3.66
C VAL A 116 -2.16 -6.36 3.50
N LEU A 117 -3.11 -6.71 4.37
CA LEU A 117 -3.93 -7.90 4.22
C LEU A 117 -5.17 -7.58 3.41
N LEU A 118 -5.41 -8.35 2.35
CA LEU A 118 -6.62 -8.29 1.54
C LEU A 118 -7.39 -9.60 1.68
N ARG A 119 -8.56 -9.54 2.33
CA ARG A 119 -9.57 -10.61 2.41
C ARG A 119 -10.67 -10.34 1.38
N GLY A 120 -11.29 -11.39 0.87
CA GLY A 120 -12.34 -11.28 -0.13
C GLY A 120 -12.29 -12.39 -1.17
N GLU A 121 -13.46 -12.76 -1.68
CA GLU A 121 -13.60 -13.87 -2.61
C GLU A 121 -13.00 -13.57 -3.99
N ARG A 122 -12.32 -14.58 -4.57
CA ARG A 122 -12.12 -14.63 -6.01
C ARG A 122 -13.48 -14.88 -6.67
N SER A 123 -14.28 -13.84 -6.90
CA SER A 123 -15.37 -13.96 -7.88
C SER A 123 -14.74 -14.10 -9.27
N GLY A 124 -14.35 -15.34 -9.60
CA GLY A 124 -14.21 -15.89 -10.94
C GLY A 124 -13.17 -15.34 -11.91
N CYS A 125 -12.53 -14.18 -11.68
CA CYS A 125 -11.69 -13.55 -12.68
C CYS A 125 -10.35 -13.05 -12.10
N PRO A 126 -9.19 -13.51 -12.59
CA PRO A 126 -7.88 -13.00 -12.15
C PRO A 126 -7.72 -11.48 -12.42
N SER A 127 -8.46 -10.94 -13.40
CA SER A 127 -8.43 -9.53 -13.75
C SER A 127 -8.99 -8.61 -12.66
N SER A 128 -9.93 -9.05 -11.82
CA SER A 128 -10.51 -8.22 -10.76
C SER A 128 -9.59 -8.09 -9.53
N SER A 129 -8.79 -9.13 -9.24
CA SER A 129 -7.79 -9.08 -8.17
C SER A 129 -6.62 -8.15 -8.47
N VAL A 130 -6.15 -8.14 -9.72
CA VAL A 130 -5.05 -7.25 -10.15
C VAL A 130 -5.49 -5.79 -10.08
N ALA A 131 -6.70 -5.49 -10.55
CA ALA A 131 -7.26 -4.13 -10.47
C ALA A 131 -7.40 -3.62 -9.02
N ALA A 132 -7.78 -4.49 -8.07
CA ALA A 132 -7.87 -4.12 -6.66
C ALA A 132 -6.48 -3.84 -6.05
N GLU A 133 -5.50 -4.69 -6.35
CA GLU A 133 -4.11 -4.52 -5.87
C GLU A 133 -3.48 -3.22 -6.40
N GLU A 134 -3.67 -2.90 -7.69
CA GLU A 134 -3.22 -1.63 -8.28
C GLU A 134 -3.89 -0.41 -7.62
N VAL A 135 -5.19 -0.49 -7.31
CA VAL A 135 -5.91 0.61 -6.63
C VAL A 135 -5.36 0.82 -5.22
N ILE A 136 -5.09 -0.26 -4.49
CA ILE A 136 -4.51 -0.20 -3.14
C ILE A 136 -3.09 0.37 -3.20
N GLU A 137 -2.25 -0.15 -4.08
CA GLU A 137 -0.87 0.29 -4.25
C GLU A 137 -0.80 1.78 -4.59
N ARG A 138 -1.60 2.23 -5.58
CA ARG A 138 -1.64 3.64 -5.95
C ARG A 138 -2.15 4.51 -4.80
N ALA A 139 -3.15 4.05 -4.04
CA ALA A 139 -3.67 4.79 -2.90
C ALA A 139 -2.59 4.97 -1.81
N VAL A 140 -1.87 3.89 -1.49
CA VAL A 140 -0.81 3.91 -0.48
C VAL A 140 0.36 4.80 -0.93
N LEU A 141 0.87 4.63 -2.15
CA LEU A 141 2.00 5.41 -2.67
C LEU A 141 1.66 6.90 -2.83
N THR A 142 0.39 7.25 -3.07
CA THR A 142 -0.04 8.65 -3.08
C THR A 142 -0.04 9.24 -1.68
N ALA A 143 -0.48 8.48 -0.67
CA ALA A 143 -0.60 8.97 0.70
C ALA A 143 0.71 8.91 1.50
N ALA A 144 1.63 8.04 1.10
CA ALA A 144 2.93 7.84 1.72
C ALA A 144 4.00 7.70 0.62
N PRO A 145 4.40 8.81 -0.03
CA PRO A 145 5.38 8.81 -1.11
C PRO A 145 6.78 8.38 -0.68
N GLU A 146 7.07 8.32 0.62
CA GLU A 146 8.30 7.78 1.19
C GLU A 146 8.37 6.25 1.19
N ILE A 147 7.24 5.56 0.96
CA ILE A 147 7.17 4.11 0.89
C ILE A 147 7.74 3.61 -0.43
N ALA A 148 8.69 2.69 -0.37
CA ALA A 148 9.33 2.13 -1.55
C ALA A 148 8.45 1.07 -2.25
N ALA A 149 7.70 0.27 -1.49
CA ALA A 149 6.87 -0.79 -2.05
C ALA A 149 5.65 -1.15 -1.18
N VAL A 150 4.62 -1.69 -1.83
CA VAL A 150 3.42 -2.23 -1.17
C VAL A 150 3.34 -3.73 -1.42
N ARG A 151 3.19 -4.50 -0.34
CA ARG A 151 3.06 -5.97 -0.38
C ARG A 151 1.66 -6.36 0.08
N VAL A 152 0.84 -6.78 -0.88
CA VAL A 152 -0.50 -7.29 -0.58
C VAL A 152 -0.42 -8.78 -0.26
N GLN A 153 -0.85 -9.13 0.95
CA GLN A 153 -0.98 -10.50 1.43
C GLN A 153 -2.44 -10.93 1.41
N ARG A 154 -2.67 -12.23 1.24
CA ARG A 154 -4.00 -12.85 1.34
C ARG A 154 -3.93 -13.99 2.35
N PRO A 155 -5.00 -14.22 3.14
CA PRO A 155 -5.03 -15.38 4.02
C PRO A 155 -4.95 -16.67 3.19
N PRO A 156 -4.28 -17.72 3.69
CA PRO A 156 -4.31 -19.03 3.07
C PRO A 156 -5.76 -19.53 3.01
N ARG A 157 -6.10 -20.23 1.92
CA ARG A 157 -7.43 -20.85 1.76
C ARG A 157 -7.57 -21.92 2.84
N GLU A 158 -8.56 -21.79 3.72
CA GLU A 158 -9.01 -22.94 4.50
C GLU A 158 -9.56 -23.96 3.50
N PRO A 159 -9.11 -25.23 3.53
CA PRO A 159 -9.59 -26.23 2.58
C PRO A 159 -11.10 -26.39 2.77
N ASP A 160 -11.85 -26.37 1.66
CA ASP A 160 -13.27 -26.72 1.68
C ASP A 160 -13.41 -28.07 2.40
N LEU A 161 -14.07 -28.07 3.55
CA LEU A 161 -14.39 -29.29 4.27
C LEU A 161 -15.36 -30.08 3.39
N LEU A 162 -14.81 -30.98 2.57
CA LEU A 162 -15.58 -31.94 1.81
C LEU A 162 -16.33 -32.81 2.82
N GLN A 163 -17.63 -32.53 2.98
CA GLN A 163 -18.49 -33.39 3.77
C GLN A 163 -18.61 -34.73 3.05
N ILE A 164 -17.88 -35.72 3.55
CA ILE A 164 -18.03 -37.11 3.12
C ILE A 164 -19.37 -37.60 3.69
N LEU A 165 -20.42 -37.52 2.87
CA LEU A 165 -21.69 -38.16 3.17
C LEU A 165 -21.49 -39.68 3.19
N PRO A 166 -22.05 -40.41 4.18
CA PRO A 166 -22.08 -41.86 4.17
C PRO A 166 -22.73 -42.34 2.85
N GLY A 167 -22.02 -43.20 2.12
CA GLY A 167 -22.56 -43.81 0.91
C GLY A 167 -23.84 -44.58 1.23
N PRO A 168 -24.81 -44.64 0.30
CA PRO A 168 -26.07 -45.35 0.53
C PRO A 168 -25.79 -46.80 0.93
N PRO A 169 -26.61 -47.38 1.83
CA PRO A 169 -26.41 -48.74 2.29
C PRO A 169 -26.39 -49.69 1.08
N ARG A 170 -25.33 -50.49 0.98
CA ARG A 170 -25.27 -51.56 0.00
C ARG A 170 -26.32 -52.59 0.39
N GLU A 171 -27.31 -52.81 -0.45
CA GLU A 171 -28.23 -53.93 -0.30
C GLU A 171 -27.44 -55.23 -0.52
N ASP A 172 -27.21 -55.97 0.57
CA ASP A 172 -26.67 -57.32 0.49
C ASP A 172 -27.71 -58.23 -0.17
N PRO A 173 -27.34 -59.05 -1.17
CA PRO A 173 -28.27 -59.99 -1.78
C PRO A 173 -28.71 -61.02 -0.73
N ALA A 174 -30.04 -61.15 -0.61
CA ALA A 174 -30.74 -61.95 0.39
C ALA A 174 -30.16 -63.37 0.58
N THR A 175 -29.88 -63.72 1.85
CA THR A 175 -29.55 -65.07 2.29
C THR A 175 -30.73 -66.02 2.03
N PRO A 176 -30.55 -67.17 1.35
CA PRO A 176 -31.66 -68.09 1.13
C PRO A 176 -32.09 -68.77 2.45
N ARG A 177 -33.40 -68.70 2.74
CA ARG A 177 -34.03 -69.42 3.87
C ARG A 177 -33.89 -70.93 3.64
N ARG A 178 -33.15 -71.60 4.53
CA ARG A 178 -33.19 -73.07 4.67
C ARG A 178 -34.50 -73.46 5.35
N GLU A 179 -35.46 -73.95 4.57
CA GLU A 179 -36.62 -74.66 5.11
C GLU A 179 -36.20 -76.03 5.65
N ALA A 180 -36.61 -76.30 6.89
CA ALA A 180 -36.39 -77.55 7.58
C ALA A 180 -37.69 -78.34 7.67
N ARG A 181 -37.56 -79.67 7.51
CA ARG A 181 -38.51 -80.76 7.86
C ARG A 181 -39.66 -80.95 6.86
N ARG A 182 -39.88 -82.17 6.33
CA ARG A 182 -40.09 -83.43 7.05
C ARG A 182 -39.56 -84.65 6.31
#